data_AF-A0A6I1W155-F1
#
_entry.id   AF-A0A6I1W155-F1
#
_cell.length_a   1.000
_cell.length_b   1.000
_cell.length_c   1.000
_cell.angle_alpha   90.00
_cell.angle_beta   90.00
_cell.angle_gamma   90.00
#
_symmetry.space_group_name_H-M   'P 1'
#
loop_
_entity.id
_entity.type
_entity.pdbx_description
1 polymer ?
#
loop_
_entity_poly.entity_id
_entity_poly.type
_entity_poly.pdbx_seq_one_letter_code
_entity_poly.pdbx_strand_id
1 'polypeptide(L)'
;SDAIRLLAEQMLDNPLSIEVSPRNVAASSVKQWVIPVDKKRKSELFLHLLRTQRWKQVLVFAKTRNGVDELVGKLQGLGINADGIHGDKPQ
;
A
#
# COMPACT_ATOMS: atom_id res chain seq x y z
N SER A 1 7.12 7.91 -18.10
CA SER A 1 7.73 7.31 -19.29
C SER A 1 8.37 8.44 -20.09
N ASP A 2 9.61 8.76 -19.75
CA ASP A 2 10.33 9.90 -20.33
C ASP A 2 10.63 9.68 -21.81
N ALA A 3 10.77 8.41 -22.22
CA ALA A 3 10.84 8.00 -23.62
C ALA A 3 9.63 8.45 -24.47
N ILE A 4 8.42 8.48 -23.89
CA ILE A 4 7.21 8.93 -24.61
C ILE A 4 7.19 10.46 -24.76
N ARG A 5 7.68 11.19 -23.75
CA ARG A 5 7.80 12.66 -23.83
C ARG A 5 8.85 13.07 -24.87
N LEU A 6 10.01 12.42 -24.86
CA LEU A 6 11.07 12.60 -25.86
C LEU A 6 10.57 12.35 -27.29
N LEU A 7 9.79 11.30 -27.51
CA LEU A 7 9.21 11.03 -28.83
C LEU A 7 8.21 12.12 -29.24
N ALA A 8 7.37 12.59 -28.32
CA ALA A 8 6.40 13.65 -28.59
C ALA A 8 7.08 15.00 -28.91
N GLU A 9 8.16 15.36 -28.22
CA GLU A 9 8.95 16.56 -28.50
C GLU A 9 9.62 16.53 -29.88
N GLN A 10 9.98 15.35 -30.38
CA GLN A 10 10.58 15.20 -31.71
C GLN A 10 9.55 15.25 -32.84
N MET A 11 8.28 15.01 -32.55
CA MET A 11 7.22 14.88 -33.56
C MET A 11 6.26 16.07 -33.63
N LEU A 12 6.24 16.94 -32.62
CA LEU A 12 5.31 18.05 -32.51
C LEU A 12 6.04 19.39 -32.63
N ASP A 13 5.47 20.32 -33.40
CA ASP A 13 5.96 21.70 -33.48
C ASP A 13 5.28 22.56 -32.40
N ASN A 14 6.09 23.11 -31.49
CA ASN A 14 5.69 23.97 -30.36
C ASN A 14 4.43 23.51 -29.58
N PRO A 15 4.41 22.29 -29.00
CA PRO A 15 3.23 21.78 -28.30
C PRO A 15 3.00 22.47 -26.94
N LEU A 16 1.74 22.78 -26.63
CA LEU A 16 1.33 23.18 -25.29
C LEU A 16 1.27 21.95 -24.37
N SER A 17 2.10 21.93 -23.32
CA SER A 17 2.10 20.88 -22.31
C SER A 17 1.25 21.29 -21.11
N ILE A 18 0.24 20.48 -20.77
CA ILE A 18 -0.62 20.67 -19.60
C ILE A 18 -0.43 19.46 -18.67
N GLU A 19 0.12 19.69 -17.48
CA GLU A 19 0.33 18.65 -16.45
C GLU A 19 -0.48 19.01 -15.20
N VAL A 20 -1.38 18.11 -14.79
CA VAL A 20 -2.38 18.40 -13.75
C VAL A 20 -1.86 18.10 -12.34
N SER A 21 -0.84 17.25 -12.22
CA SER A 21 -0.20 16.88 -10.94
C SER A 21 1.20 16.31 -11.18
N PRO A 22 2.20 16.57 -10.32
CA PRO A 22 3.49 15.91 -10.41
C PRO A 22 3.32 14.39 -10.22
N ARG A 23 3.85 13.61 -11.18
CA ARG A 23 3.83 12.15 -11.13
C ARG A 23 4.48 11.67 -9.83
N ASN A 24 3.79 10.79 -9.11
CA ASN A 24 4.26 10.06 -7.93
C ASN A 24 4.33 10.82 -6.59
N VAL A 25 3.68 11.97 -6.46
CA VAL A 25 3.56 12.59 -5.12
C VAL A 25 2.40 11.92 -4.39
N ALA A 26 2.70 11.24 -3.27
CA ALA A 26 1.67 10.76 -2.36
C ALA A 26 0.77 11.94 -1.98
N ALA A 27 -0.55 11.75 -2.00
CA ALA A 27 -1.49 12.83 -1.75
C ALA A 27 -1.12 13.57 -0.45
N SER A 28 -1.04 14.91 -0.50
CA SER A 28 -0.60 15.74 0.62
C SER A 28 -1.47 15.59 1.87
N SER A 29 -2.68 15.06 1.72
CA SER A 29 -3.60 14.70 2.80
C SER A 29 -3.24 13.42 3.56
N VAL A 30 -2.28 12.62 3.07
CA VAL A 30 -1.87 11.35 3.69
C VAL A 30 -0.85 11.62 4.79
N LYS A 31 -1.23 11.36 6.04
CA LYS A 31 -0.31 11.36 7.18
C LYS A 31 0.52 10.07 7.16
N GLN A 32 1.83 10.20 7.30
CA GLN A 32 2.77 9.08 7.29
C GLN A 32 3.62 9.09 8.56
N TRP A 33 3.91 7.91 9.11
CA TRP A 33 4.77 7.75 10.27
C TRP A 33 5.48 6.39 10.24
N VAL A 34 6.57 6.28 10.99
CA VAL A 34 7.37 5.05 11.13
C VAL A 34 7.42 4.68 12.60
N ILE A 35 7.18 3.40 12.90
CA ILE A 35 7.28 2.86 14.26
C ILE A 35 8.35 1.77 14.25
N PRO A 36 9.54 2.00 14.85
CA PRO A 36 10.58 0.99 14.97
C PRO A 36 10.11 -0.14 15.88
N VAL A 37 10.27 -1.38 15.42
CA VAL A 37 9.91 -2.57 16.19
C VAL A 37 10.65 -3.79 15.65
N ASP A 38 10.95 -4.74 16.52
CA ASP A 38 11.47 -6.04 16.11
C ASP A 38 10.53 -6.74 15.13
N LYS A 39 11.10 -7.38 14.11
CA LYS A 39 10.34 -8.08 13.07
C LYS A 39 9.30 -9.04 13.65
N LYS A 40 9.64 -9.77 14.71
CA LYS A 40 8.77 -10.75 15.37
C LYS A 40 7.54 -10.13 16.05
N ARG A 41 7.62 -8.84 16.42
CA ARG A 41 6.58 -8.12 17.17
C ARG A 41 5.68 -7.24 16.29
N LYS A 42 5.90 -7.21 14.97
CA LYS A 42 5.09 -6.40 14.03
C LYS A 42 3.59 -6.73 14.10
N SER A 43 3.23 -8.01 14.19
CA SER A 43 1.81 -8.42 14.29
C SER A 43 1.17 -7.96 15.61
N GLU A 44 1.89 -8.07 16.72
CA GLU A 44 1.43 -7.62 18.05
C GLU A 44 1.22 -6.11 18.06
N LEU A 45 2.19 -5.35 17.54
CA LEU A 45 2.08 -3.91 17.40
C LEU A 45 0.90 -3.52 16.50
N PHE A 46 0.73 -4.19 15.36
CA PHE A 46 -0.39 -3.93 14.47
C PHE A 46 -1.74 -4.11 15.17
N LEU A 47 -1.91 -5.21 15.90
CA LEU A 47 -3.13 -5.49 16.68
C LEU A 47 -3.38 -4.42 17.75
N HIS A 48 -2.33 -3.97 18.44
CA HIS A 48 -2.40 -2.88 19.40
C HIS A 48 -2.90 -1.60 18.72
N LEU A 49 -2.34 -1.23 17.56
CA LEU A 49 -2.74 -0.04 16.81
C LEU A 49 -4.18 -0.14 16.29
N LEU A 50 -4.55 -1.29 15.72
CA LEU A 50 -5.90 -1.55 15.22
C LEU A 50 -6.97 -1.30 16.30
N ARG A 51 -6.70 -1.76 17.52
CA ARG A 51 -7.60 -1.59 18.68
C ARG A 51 -7.58 -0.16 19.24
N THR A 52 -6.40 0.39 19.48
CA THR A 52 -6.24 1.72 20.11
C THR A 52 -6.71 2.84 19.21
N GLN A 53 -6.45 2.76 17.91
CA GLN A 53 -6.87 3.74 16.92
C GLN A 53 -8.29 3.49 16.38
N ARG A 54 -8.91 2.34 16.75
CA ARG A 54 -10.27 1.94 16.35
C ARG A 54 -10.50 2.03 14.84
N TRP A 55 -9.51 1.58 14.05
CA TRP A 55 -9.66 1.59 12.60
C TRP A 55 -10.76 0.63 12.16
N LYS A 56 -11.68 1.10 11.32
CA LYS A 56 -12.81 0.30 10.84
C LYS A 56 -12.44 -0.63 9.69
N GLN A 57 -11.58 -0.17 8.78
CA GLN A 57 -11.11 -0.90 7.62
C GLN A 57 -9.67 -0.52 7.36
N VAL A 58 -8.82 -1.51 7.10
CA VAL A 58 -7.38 -1.32 6.93
C VAL A 58 -6.89 -2.20 5.79
N LEU A 59 -6.09 -1.63 4.88
CA LEU A 59 -5.32 -2.37 3.90
C LEU A 59 -3.89 -2.55 4.41
N VAL A 60 -3.47 -3.79 4.62
CA VAL A 60 -2.13 -4.12 5.11
C VAL A 60 -1.32 -4.76 3.99
N PHE A 61 -0.18 -4.16 3.66
CA PHE A 61 0.74 -4.73 2.69
C PHE A 61 1.79 -5.60 3.38
N ALA A 62 1.89 -6.85 2.94
CA ALA A 62 2.96 -7.78 3.34
C ALA A 62 3.78 -8.19 2.12
N LYS A 63 5.08 -8.47 2.33
CA LYS A 63 6.03 -8.71 1.23
C LYS A 63 5.78 -10.02 0.47
N THR A 64 5.27 -11.04 1.14
CA THR A 64 5.15 -12.41 0.60
C THR A 64 3.75 -12.96 0.78
N ARG A 65 3.33 -13.83 -0.13
CA ARG A 65 2.07 -14.60 -0.04
C ARG A 65 1.93 -15.29 1.32
N ASN A 66 2.94 -16.06 1.74
CA ASN A 66 2.92 -16.74 3.03
C ASN A 66 2.77 -15.76 4.22
N GLY A 67 3.35 -14.56 4.11
CA GLY A 67 3.21 -13.53 5.14
C GLY A 67 1.80 -12.94 5.19
N VAL A 68 1.09 -12.86 4.06
CA VAL A 68 -0.33 -12.51 4.00
C VAL A 68 -1.15 -13.60 4.68
N ASP A 69 -0.99 -14.85 4.27
CA ASP A 69 -1.78 -15.98 4.78
C ASP A 69 -1.55 -16.18 6.30
N GLU A 70 -0.31 -16.04 6.78
CA GLU A 70 0.02 -16.10 8.21
C GLU A 70 -0.66 -14.97 9.00
N LEU A 71 -0.66 -13.74 8.48
CA LEU A 71 -1.30 -12.61 9.14
C LEU A 71 -2.82 -12.77 9.18
N VAL A 72 -3.43 -13.19 8.07
CA VAL A 72 -4.87 -13.45 7.99
C VAL A 72 -5.27 -14.53 9.00
N GLY A 73 -4.55 -15.65 9.05
CA GLY A 73 -4.81 -16.72 10.02
C GLY A 73 -4.71 -16.24 11.47
N LYS A 74 -3.72 -15.41 11.80
CA LYS A 74 -3.60 -14.79 13.14
C LYS A 74 -4.78 -13.88 13.47
N LEU A 75 -5.22 -13.06 12.51
CA LEU A 75 -6.35 -12.14 12.71
C LEU A 75 -7.66 -12.92 12.90
N GLN A 76 -7.93 -13.90 12.04
CA GLN A 76 -9.11 -14.76 12.12
C GLN A 76 -9.12 -15.57 13.42
N GLY A 77 -7.98 -16.11 13.85
CA GLY A 77 -7.84 -16.80 15.14
C GLY A 77 -8.13 -15.91 16.36
N LEU A 78 -8.05 -14.58 16.21
CA LEU A 78 -8.43 -13.60 17.22
C LEU A 78 -9.85 -13.05 17.01
N GLY A 79 -10.64 -13.65 16.13
CA GLY A 79 -12.00 -13.23 15.80
C GLY A 79 -12.09 -11.95 14.97
N ILE A 80 -11.00 -11.52 14.34
CA ILE A 80 -10.96 -10.33 13.48
C ILE A 80 -11.21 -10.76 12.05
N ASN A 81 -12.23 -10.18 11.41
CA ASN A 81 -12.50 -10.41 9.99
C ASN A 81 -11.34 -9.86 9.16
N ALA A 82 -10.71 -10.74 8.38
CA ALA A 82 -9.58 -10.42 7.52
C ALA A 82 -9.59 -11.33 6.31
N ASP A 83 -9.18 -10.77 5.17
CA ASP A 83 -9.00 -11.50 3.93
C ASP A 83 -7.65 -11.16 3.28
N GLY A 84 -7.11 -12.10 2.53
CA GLY A 84 -5.81 -12.01 1.86
C GLY A 84 -5.96 -11.89 0.36
N ILE A 85 -5.27 -10.92 -0.24
CA ILE A 85 -5.23 -10.69 -1.69
C ILE A 85 -3.84 -11.05 -2.21
N HIS A 86 -3.74 -12.10 -3.02
CA HIS A 86 -2.53 -12.49 -3.73
C HIS A 86 -2.87 -13.28 -5.00
N GLY A 87 -1.92 -13.38 -5.93
CA GLY A 87 -2.16 -13.89 -7.28
C GLY A 87 -2.51 -15.37 -7.39
N ASP A 88 -2.31 -16.15 -6.32
CA ASP A 88 -2.57 -17.60 -6.31
C ASP A 88 -3.88 -17.97 -5.61
N LYS A 89 -4.69 -16.97 -5.21
CA LYS A 89 -6.02 -17.21 -4.66
C LYS A 89 -7.01 -17.35 -5.82
N PRO A 90 -7.87 -18.39 -5.82
CA PRO A 90 -8.99 -18.42 -6.75
C PRO A 90 -9.79 -17.12 -6.58
N GLN A 91 -9.90 -16.36 -7.67
CA GLN A 91 -10.65 -15.11 -7.74
C GLN A 91 -12.16 -15.39 -7.64
#